data_AF-A0A2D6ZKE8-F1
#
_entry.id   AF-A0A2D6ZKE8-F1
#
_cell.length_a   1.000
_cell.length_b   1.000
_cell.length_c   1.000
_cell.angle_alpha   90.00
_cell.angle_beta   90.00
_cell.angle_gamma   90.00
#
_symmetry.space_group_name_H-M   'P 1'
#
loop_
_entity.id
_entity.type
_entity.pdbx_description
1 polymer ?
#
loop_
_entity_poly.entity_id
_entity_poly.type
_entity_poly.pdbx_seq_one_letter_code
_entity_poly.pdbx_strand_id
1 'polypeptide(L)'
;MELDTIQIPLGNREHTFSYPKAESEMIHSVLNGEDYPLEETRVVCNAPVILDVGSNCGAAAIFFKNNHPGARVICFEPSATTFELLKKKHE
;
A
#
# COMPACT_ATOMS: atom_id res chain seq x y z
N MET A 1 -2.34 13.65 -14.11
CA MET A 1 -3.36 13.21 -13.13
C MET A 1 -3.23 14.10 -11.91
N GLU A 2 -4.34 14.58 -11.34
CA GLU A 2 -4.32 15.33 -10.07
C GLU A 2 -4.03 14.37 -8.92
N LEU A 3 -3.13 14.76 -8.02
CA LEU A 3 -2.69 13.94 -6.89
C LEU A 3 -3.09 14.61 -5.58
N ASP A 4 -3.51 13.79 -4.62
CA ASP A 4 -3.63 14.16 -3.22
C ASP A 4 -2.55 13.45 -2.40
N THR A 5 -2.38 13.86 -1.16
CA THR A 5 -1.37 13.31 -0.24
C THR A 5 -1.94 13.02 1.13
N ILE A 6 -1.45 11.94 1.76
CA ILE A 6 -1.75 11.58 3.15
C ILE A 6 -0.44 11.26 3.89
N GLN A 7 -0.38 11.61 5.17
CA GLN A 7 0.71 11.20 6.05
C GLN A 7 0.39 9.83 6.63
N ILE A 8 1.31 8.88 6.48
CA ILE A 8 1.14 7.51 6.95
C ILE A 8 2.27 7.15 7.91
N PRO A 9 1.96 6.70 9.14
CA PRO A 9 2.96 6.14 10.03
C PRO A 9 3.40 4.77 9.51
N LEU A 10 4.70 4.60 9.28
CA LEU A 10 5.32 3.30 8.98
C LEU A 10 6.48 3.06 9.95
N GLY A 11 6.22 2.24 10.97
CA GLY A 11 7.16 2.03 12.07
C GLY A 11 7.38 3.31 12.87
N ASN A 12 8.63 3.82 12.90
CA ASN A 12 9.00 5.01 13.67
C ASN A 12 9.09 6.28 12.81
N ARG A 13 8.55 6.26 11.59
CA ARG A 13 8.64 7.36 10.64
C ARG A 13 7.26 7.69 10.07
N GLU A 14 7.01 8.97 9.88
CA GLU A 14 5.92 9.45 9.03
C GLU A 14 6.40 9.47 7.59
N HIS A 15 5.55 8.99 6.68
CA HIS A 15 5.81 8.97 5.25
C HIS A 15 4.72 9.73 4.50
N THR A 16 5.15 10.55 3.54
CA THR A 16 4.19 11.20 2.63
C THR A 16 3.81 10.25 1.50
N PHE A 17 2.56 9.79 1.50
CA PHE A 17 1.99 8.97 0.44
C PHE A 17 1.22 9.84 -0.55
N SER A 18 1.54 9.74 -1.84
CA SER A 18 0.84 10.46 -2.92
C SER A 18 0.01 9.50 -3.74
N TYR A 19 -1.23 9.86 -4.03
CA TYR A 19 -2.15 8.99 -4.76
C TYR A 19 -3.06 9.78 -5.71
N PRO A 20 -3.66 9.13 -6.73
CA PRO A 20 -4.65 9.76 -7.61
C PRO A 20 -5.84 10.32 -6.83
N LYS A 21 -6.10 11.62 -6.92
CA LYS A 21 -7.23 12.24 -6.20
C LYS A 21 -8.58 11.59 -6.53
N ALA A 22 -8.75 11.17 -7.77
CA ALA A 22 -9.96 10.47 -8.24
C ALA A 22 -10.21 9.12 -7.55
N GLU A 23 -9.20 8.57 -6.86
CA GLU A 23 -9.26 7.25 -6.21
C GLU A 23 -9.26 7.36 -4.68
N SER A 24 -9.44 8.57 -4.13
CA SER A 24 -9.32 8.84 -2.70
C SER A 24 -10.11 7.87 -1.81
N GLU A 25 -11.39 7.64 -2.10
CA GLU A 25 -12.24 6.73 -1.32
C GLU A 25 -11.67 5.30 -1.26
N MET A 26 -11.24 4.77 -2.41
CA MET A 26 -10.61 3.44 -2.48
C MET A 26 -9.29 3.39 -1.72
N ILE A 27 -8.46 4.42 -1.85
CA ILE A 27 -7.16 4.49 -1.15
C ILE A 27 -7.38 4.52 0.37
N HIS A 28 -8.36 5.26 0.86
CA HIS A 28 -8.71 5.27 2.28
C HIS A 28 -9.25 3.91 2.75
N SER A 29 -10.13 3.25 1.98
CA SER A 29 -10.63 1.90 2.27
C SER A 29 -9.49 0.89 2.45
N VAL A 30 -8.55 0.87 1.48
CA VAL A 30 -7.36 0.00 1.50
C VAL A 30 -6.48 0.29 2.73
N LEU A 31 -6.17 1.56 2.99
CA LEU A 31 -5.27 1.93 4.10
C LEU A 31 -5.88 1.64 5.47
N ASN A 32 -7.20 1.72 5.60
CA ASN A 32 -7.96 1.35 6.79
C ASN A 32 -8.13 -0.17 6.95
N GLY A 33 -7.77 -0.95 5.92
CA GLY A 33 -7.92 -2.40 5.92
C GLY A 33 -9.34 -2.90 5.63
N GLU A 34 -10.25 -2.03 5.21
CA GLU A 34 -11.65 -2.39 4.91
C GLU A 34 -11.75 -3.40 3.74
N ASP A 35 -10.81 -3.32 2.81
CA ASP A 35 -10.75 -4.20 1.63
C ASP A 35 -10.02 -5.54 1.89
N TYR A 36 -9.37 -5.69 3.05
CA TYR A 36 -8.50 -6.83 3.35
C TYR A 36 -8.78 -7.43 4.75
N PRO A 37 -9.47 -8.59 4.84
CA PRO A 37 -9.78 -9.24 6.11
C PRO A 37 -8.57 -9.98 6.69
N LEU A 38 -7.54 -9.23 7.10
CA LEU A 38 -6.30 -9.80 7.65
C LEU A 38 -6.55 -10.65 8.90
N GLU A 39 -7.53 -10.28 9.73
CA GLU A 39 -7.90 -11.03 10.94
C GLU A 39 -8.38 -12.46 10.63
N GLU A 40 -9.05 -12.64 9.49
CA GLU A 40 -9.55 -13.93 9.03
C GLU A 40 -8.50 -14.70 8.20
N THR A 41 -7.42 -14.02 7.83
CA THR A 41 -6.36 -14.57 6.98
C THR A 41 -5.32 -15.29 7.83
N ARG A 42 -5.14 -16.60 7.59
CA ARG A 42 -4.12 -17.39 8.30
C ARG A 42 -2.70 -17.05 7.84
N VAL A 43 -2.07 -16.08 8.50
CA VAL A 43 -0.65 -15.76 8.32
C VAL A 43 0.17 -16.48 9.39
N VAL A 44 0.89 -17.55 8.99
CA VAL A 44 1.58 -18.47 9.91
C VAL A 44 3.01 -18.04 10.26
N CYS A 45 3.52 -16.96 9.68
CA CYS A 45 4.90 -16.51 9.86
C CYS A 45 4.98 -15.00 10.06
N ASN A 46 6.00 -14.55 10.79
CA ASN A 46 6.20 -13.13 11.13
C ASN A 46 6.76 -12.28 9.97
N ALA A 47 7.20 -12.92 8.88
CA ALA A 47 7.80 -12.27 7.72
C ALA A 47 7.30 -12.89 6.41
N PRO A 48 5.99 -12.74 6.10
CA PRO A 48 5.42 -13.34 4.90
C PRO A 48 5.98 -12.71 3.63
N VAL A 49 5.92 -13.47 2.54
CA VAL A 49 6.06 -12.90 1.19
C VAL A 49 4.66 -12.60 0.68
N ILE A 50 4.42 -11.35 0.30
CA ILE A 50 3.11 -10.87 -0.18
C ILE A 50 3.30 -10.46 -1.64
N LEU A 51 2.44 -10.98 -2.51
CA LEU A 51 2.38 -10.57 -3.91
C LEU A 51 1.15 -9.69 -4.09
N ASP A 52 1.38 -8.40 -4.33
CA ASP A 52 0.35 -7.39 -4.56
C ASP A 52 0.18 -7.19 -6.06
N VAL A 53 -0.83 -7.85 -6.64
CA VAL A 53 -1.11 -7.86 -8.08
C VAL A 53 -2.19 -6.83 -8.38
N GLY A 54 -1.88 -5.85 -9.24
CA GLY A 54 -2.71 -4.66 -9.39
C GLY A 54 -2.43 -3.67 -8.26
N SER A 55 -1.15 -3.48 -7.93
CA SER A 55 -0.69 -2.70 -6.79
C SER A 55 -1.08 -1.22 -6.86
N ASN A 56 -1.50 -0.74 -8.03
CA ASN A 56 -1.86 0.64 -8.27
C ASN A 56 -0.70 1.55 -7.83
N CYS A 57 -0.93 2.51 -6.93
CA CYS A 57 0.08 3.40 -6.36
C CYS A 57 0.72 2.87 -5.08
N GLY A 58 0.42 1.64 -4.65
CA GLY A 58 1.09 0.96 -3.53
C GLY A 58 0.40 1.05 -2.17
N ALA A 59 -0.86 1.46 -2.11
CA ALA A 59 -1.60 1.59 -0.84
C ALA A 59 -1.70 0.27 -0.07
N ALA A 60 -2.00 -0.84 -0.77
CA ALA A 60 -2.08 -2.16 -0.16
C ALA A 60 -0.72 -2.62 0.39
N ALA A 61 0.36 -2.35 -0.34
CA ALA A 61 1.72 -2.64 0.12
C ALA A 61 2.08 -1.92 1.43
N ILE A 62 1.65 -0.66 1.58
CA ILE A 62 1.80 0.11 2.83
C ILE A 62 1.00 -0.53 3.96
N PHE A 63 -0.28 -0.82 3.73
CA PHE A 63 -1.15 -1.49 4.69
C PHE A 63 -0.54 -2.81 5.18
N PHE A 64 -0.04 -3.65 4.27
CA PHE A 64 0.61 -4.91 4.62
C PHE A 64 1.94 -4.73 5.34
N LYS A 65 2.76 -3.73 5.00
CA LYS A 65 4.00 -3.45 5.74
C LYS A 65 3.73 -2.92 7.13
N ASN A 66 2.64 -2.20 7.35
CA ASN A 66 2.25 -1.74 8.68
C ASN A 66 1.80 -2.91 9.57
N ASN A 67 1.00 -3.83 9.03
CA ASN A 67 0.52 -5.02 9.77
C ASN A 67 1.60 -6.12 9.91
N HIS A 68 2.51 -6.21 8.94
CA HIS A 68 3.61 -7.17 8.92
C HIS A 68 4.93 -6.47 8.58
N PRO A 69 5.60 -5.82 9.55
CA PRO A 69 6.84 -5.09 9.31
C PRO A 69 7.96 -5.94 8.70
N GLY A 70 8.01 -7.24 9.01
CA GLY A 70 8.96 -8.19 8.43
C GLY A 70 8.62 -8.66 7.01
N ALA A 71 7.45 -8.32 6.47
CA ALA A 71 7.01 -8.82 5.18
C ALA A 71 7.89 -8.32 4.02
N ARG A 72 8.10 -9.20 3.05
CA ARG A 72 8.59 -8.83 1.71
C ARG A 72 7.38 -8.68 0.80
N VAL A 73 7.04 -7.45 0.45
CA VAL A 73 5.95 -7.15 -0.48
C VAL A 73 6.51 -6.97 -1.89
N ILE A 74 5.94 -7.68 -2.86
CA ILE A 74 6.28 -7.59 -4.28
C ILE A 74 5.07 -6.99 -4.98
N CYS A 75 5.22 -5.77 -5.47
CA CYS A 75 4.17 -5.03 -6.16
C CYS A 75 4.26 -5.25 -7.67
N PHE A 76 3.13 -5.54 -8.30
CA PHE A 76 2.98 -5.59 -9.75
C PHE A 76 1.87 -4.64 -10.17
N GLU A 77 2.19 -3.68 -11.04
CA GLU A 77 1.23 -2.75 -11.63
C GLU A 77 1.46 -2.69 -13.15
N PRO A 78 0.50 -3.14 -13.98
CA PRO A 78 0.66 -3.16 -15.43
C PRO A 78 0.52 -1.79 -16.10
N SER A 79 -0.21 -0.84 -15.49
CA SER A 79 -0.35 0.52 -16.02
C SER A 79 0.96 1.28 -15.86
N ALA A 80 1.62 1.62 -16.97
CA ALA A 80 2.84 2.41 -16.94
C ALA A 80 2.66 3.76 -16.21
N THR A 81 1.51 4.42 -16.40
CA THR A 81 1.23 5.72 -15.76
C THR A 81 1.11 5.58 -14.24
N THR A 82 0.44 4.54 -13.77
CA THR A 82 0.24 4.30 -12.33
C THR A 82 1.52 3.74 -11.69
N PHE A 83 2.27 2.91 -12.41
CA PHE A 83 3.55 2.36 -11.99
C PHE A 83 4.59 3.44 -11.65
N GLU A 84 4.57 4.58 -12.33
CA GLU A 84 5.44 5.72 -11.96
C GLU A 84 5.13 6.28 -10.57
N LEU A 85 3.87 6.23 -10.13
CA LEU A 85 3.50 6.59 -8.75
C LEU A 85 3.97 5.53 -7.76
N LEU A 86 3.77 4.25 -8.07
CA LEU A 86 4.25 3.12 -7.25
C LEU A 86 5.76 3.12 -7.03
N LYS A 87 6.52 3.52 -8.06
CA LYS A 87 7.99 3.57 -8.00
C LYS A 87 8.51 4.76 -7.19
N LYS A 88 7.69 5.80 -6.99
CA LYS A 88 8.11 7.00 -6.30
C LYS A 88 8.45 6.65 -4.85
N LYS A 89 9.62 7.07 -4.38
CA LYS A 89 9.97 6.92 -2.97
C LYS A 89 9.08 7.84 -2.15
N HIS A 90 8.33 7.27 -1.22
CA HIS A 90 7.61 8.01 -0.20
C HIS A 90 8.63 8.42 0.87
N GLU A 91 9.08 9.68 0.81
CA GLU A 91 10.06 10.27 1.73
C GLU A 91 9.52 10.39 3.16
#